data_AF-A0A0F9PND2-F1
#
_entry.id   AF-A0A0F9PND2-F1
#
_cell.length_a   1.000
_cell.length_b   1.000
_cell.length_c   1.000
_cell.angle_alpha   90.00
_cell.angle_beta   90.00
_cell.angle_gamma   90.00
#
_symmetry.space_group_name_H-M   'P 1'
#
loop_
_entity.id
_entity.type
_entity.pdbx_description
1 polymer ?
#
loop_
_entity_poly.entity_id
_entity_poly.type
_entity_poly.pdbx_seq_one_letter_code
_entity_poly.pdbx_strand_id
1 'polypeptide(L)'
;MNCIVCDKPVSKKARTCSDKCRQRNYRGGVRRIAGFVYILHCTGFPYYKIGMTTSSVKKRRDDHQQSIPFELMIEYAVEVNDAYGVEYMIHQRYASKQIRGEWFMLDDKDLEAIKEDMVSMKAPRKSSIEALGEVVSAGSAYIPPTD
;
A
#
# COMPACT_ATOMS: atom_id res chain seq x y z
N MET A 1 -9.16 -20.42 6.49
CA MET A 1 -9.69 -19.12 6.96
C MET A 1 -11.02 -18.92 6.27
N ASN A 2 -11.86 -18.02 6.77
CA ASN A 2 -13.14 -17.71 6.14
C ASN A 2 -13.11 -16.32 5.51
N CYS A 3 -13.93 -16.15 4.48
CA CYS A 3 -14.10 -14.89 3.80
C CYS A 3 -14.66 -13.86 4.79
N ILE A 4 -14.01 -12.71 4.90
CA ILE A 4 -14.42 -11.65 5.84
C ILE A 4 -15.76 -10.98 5.49
N VAL A 5 -16.41 -11.37 4.40
CA VAL A 5 -17.68 -10.79 3.90
C VAL A 5 -18.85 -11.76 4.02
N CYS A 6 -18.62 -13.03 3.71
CA CYS A 6 -19.69 -14.01 3.57
C CYS A 6 -19.38 -15.35 4.27
N ASP A 7 -18.30 -15.38 5.05
CA ASP A 7 -17.84 -16.52 5.84
C ASP A 7 -17.52 -17.82 5.07
N LYS A 8 -17.55 -17.80 3.73
CA LYS A 8 -17.16 -18.95 2.90
C LYS A 8 -15.69 -19.32 3.09
N PRO A 9 -15.32 -20.61 3.02
CA PRO A 9 -13.94 -21.04 3.15
C PRO A 9 -13.05 -20.41 2.06
N VAL A 10 -11.88 -19.92 2.47
CA VAL A 10 -10.86 -19.33 1.60
C VAL A 10 -9.47 -19.89 1.92
N SER A 11 -8.58 -19.83 0.92
CA SER A 11 -7.19 -20.21 1.10
C SER A 11 -6.55 -19.36 2.21
N LYS A 12 -5.48 -19.88 2.86
CA LYS A 12 -4.77 -19.15 3.92
C LYS A 12 -4.23 -17.79 3.47
N LYS A 13 -4.12 -17.54 2.16
CA LYS A 13 -3.61 -16.31 1.56
C LYS A 13 -4.72 -15.36 1.09
N ALA A 14 -5.96 -15.83 1.00
CA ALA A 14 -7.09 -15.03 0.51
C ALA A 14 -7.97 -14.56 1.67
N ARG A 15 -8.38 -13.28 1.65
CA ARG A 15 -9.33 -12.70 2.63
C ARG A 15 -10.78 -12.73 2.14
N THR A 16 -10.98 -12.90 0.83
CA THR A 16 -12.29 -12.84 0.17
C THR A 16 -12.52 -14.03 -0.73
N CYS A 17 -13.79 -14.44 -0.82
CA CYS A 17 -14.22 -15.63 -1.55
C CYS A 17 -14.20 -15.48 -3.08
N SER A 18 -14.38 -14.26 -3.58
CA SER A 18 -14.58 -13.91 -5.00
C SER A 18 -14.49 -12.40 -5.17
N ASP A 19 -14.47 -11.93 -6.41
CA ASP A 19 -14.51 -10.49 -6.72
C ASP A 19 -15.79 -9.82 -6.22
N LYS A 20 -16.92 -10.54 -6.23
CA LYS A 20 -18.18 -10.05 -5.65
C LYS A 20 -18.06 -9.83 -4.14
N CYS A 21 -17.38 -10.75 -3.43
CA CYS A 21 -17.05 -10.58 -2.01
C CYS A 21 -16.11 -9.37 -1.83
N ARG A 22 -15.06 -9.27 -2.63
CA ARG A 22 -14.08 -8.16 -2.62
C ARG A 22 -14.71 -6.79 -2.85
N GLN A 23 -15.61 -6.67 -3.83
CA GLN A 23 -16.37 -5.44 -4.12
C GLN A 23 -17.31 -5.05 -2.98
N ARG A 24 -18.02 -6.03 -2.38
CA ARG A 24 -18.89 -5.77 -1.23
C ARG A 24 -18.10 -5.33 0.00
N ASN A 25 -16.94 -5.92 0.23
CA ASN A 25 -16.01 -5.51 1.28
C ASN A 25 -15.67 -4.02 1.18
N TYR A 26 -15.33 -3.56 -0.02
CA TYR A 26 -14.99 -2.17 -0.26
C TYR A 26 -16.19 -1.23 -0.03
N ARG A 27 -17.38 -1.59 -0.54
CA ARG A 27 -18.60 -0.78 -0.38
C ARG A 27 -19.20 -0.79 1.03
N GLY A 28 -18.90 -1.81 1.82
CA GLY A 28 -19.53 -2.08 3.13
C GLY A 28 -18.85 -1.42 4.34
N GLY A 29 -17.92 -0.49 4.15
CA GLY A 29 -17.25 0.20 5.27
C GLY A 29 -16.28 -0.68 6.06
N VAL A 30 -15.71 -1.71 5.44
CA VAL A 30 -14.77 -2.63 6.12
C VAL A 30 -13.42 -1.95 6.34
N ARG A 31 -12.84 -2.20 7.52
CA ARG A 31 -11.62 -1.60 8.08
C ARG A 31 -10.58 -1.27 7.01
N ARG A 32 -10.24 0.01 6.88
CA ARG A 32 -9.06 0.47 6.15
C ARG A 32 -7.84 -0.12 6.85
N ILE A 33 -7.09 -0.94 6.13
CA ILE A 33 -5.90 -1.58 6.67
C ILE A 33 -4.70 -0.81 6.15
N ALA A 34 -4.01 -0.14 7.06
CA ALA A 34 -2.75 0.51 6.77
C ALA A 34 -1.71 -0.54 6.36
N GLY A 35 -0.88 -0.18 5.39
CA GLY A 35 0.17 -1.05 4.91
C GLY A 35 0.81 -0.50 3.65
N PHE A 36 1.63 -1.33 3.01
CA PHE A 36 2.32 -0.99 1.78
C PHE A 36 1.59 -1.55 0.58
N VAL A 37 1.43 -0.73 -0.46
CA VAL A 37 1.15 -1.17 -1.82
C VAL A 37 2.46 -1.08 -2.60
N TYR A 38 2.77 -2.11 -3.37
CA TYR A 38 4.05 -2.25 -4.04
C TYR A 38 3.90 -2.76 -5.47
N ILE A 39 4.93 -2.47 -6.27
CA ILE A 39 5.15 -2.96 -7.63
C ILE A 39 6.45 -3.75 -7.60
N LEU A 40 6.39 -5.04 -7.96
CA LEU A 40 7.60 -5.82 -8.26
C LEU A 40 7.78 -5.88 -9.77
N HIS A 41 9.01 -5.76 -10.22
CA HIS A 41 9.39 -5.91 -11.62
C HIS A 41 10.18 -7.20 -11.81
N CYS A 42 9.80 -7.97 -12.83
CA CYS A 42 10.58 -9.10 -13.30
C CYS A 42 11.65 -8.59 -14.28
N THR A 43 12.90 -8.48 -13.83
CA THR A 43 13.99 -7.89 -14.62
C THR A 43 14.12 -8.59 -15.97
N GLY A 44 14.23 -7.79 -17.04
CA GLY A 44 14.32 -8.29 -18.41
C GLY A 44 12.98 -8.58 -19.09
N PHE A 45 11.86 -8.36 -18.40
CA PHE A 45 10.51 -8.58 -18.96
C PHE A 45 9.58 -7.40 -18.66
N PRO A 46 8.53 -7.15 -19.49
CA PRO A 46 7.53 -6.12 -19.22
C PRO A 46 6.48 -6.60 -18.20
N TYR A 47 6.88 -7.43 -17.23
CA TYR A 47 5.98 -8.07 -16.28
C TYR A 47 6.12 -7.49 -14.90
N TYR A 48 4.99 -7.01 -14.38
CA TYR A 48 4.92 -6.32 -13.11
C TYR A 48 3.87 -6.98 -12.22
N LYS A 49 4.21 -7.10 -10.95
CA LYS A 49 3.30 -7.58 -9.93
C LYS A 49 2.88 -6.44 -9.03
N ILE A 50 1.58 -6.20 -8.96
CA ILE A 50 1.00 -5.19 -8.06
C ILE A 50 0.40 -5.92 -6.87
N GLY A 51 0.86 -5.60 -5.67
CA GLY A 51 0.37 -6.26 -4.46
C GLY A 51 0.43 -5.37 -3.23
N MET A 52 -0.03 -5.91 -2.11
CA MET A 52 -0.02 -5.22 -0.82
C MET A 52 0.53 -6.10 0.30
N THR A 53 1.04 -5.47 1.35
CA THR A 53 1.49 -6.13 2.58
C THR A 53 1.32 -5.22 3.77
N THR A 54 0.98 -5.78 4.93
CA THR A 54 0.92 -5.05 6.21
C THR A 54 2.22 -5.16 7.00
N SER A 55 3.25 -5.76 6.41
CA SER A 55 4.52 -6.04 7.08
C SER A 55 5.69 -5.51 6.24
N SER A 56 6.46 -6.39 5.61
CA SER A 56 7.65 -6.02 4.83
C SER A 56 7.44 -6.33 3.35
N VAL A 57 7.70 -5.33 2.50
CA VAL A 57 7.75 -5.48 1.05
C VAL A 57 8.92 -6.38 0.63
N LYS A 58 10.08 -6.23 1.28
CA LYS A 58 11.27 -7.06 1.01
C LYS A 58 11.01 -8.54 1.24
N LYS A 59 10.44 -8.90 2.40
CA LYS A 59 10.04 -10.28 2.69
C LYS A 59 9.08 -10.82 1.64
N ARG A 60 8.14 -9.98 1.19
CA ARG A 60 7.16 -10.38 0.18
C ARG A 60 7.78 -10.60 -1.20
N ARG A 61 8.75 -9.77 -1.59
CA ARG A 61 9.58 -10.00 -2.77
C ARG A 61 10.32 -11.33 -2.66
N ASP A 62 10.99 -11.57 -1.54
CA ASP A 62 11.79 -12.78 -1.31
C ASP A 62 10.92 -14.05 -1.39
N ASP A 63 9.71 -14.02 -0.80
CA ASP A 63 8.71 -15.11 -0.89
C ASP A 63 8.33 -15.42 -2.35
N HIS A 64 8.18 -14.39 -3.19
CA HIS A 64 7.85 -14.57 -4.60
C HIS A 64 9.04 -15.06 -5.42
N GLN A 65 10.24 -14.58 -5.10
CA GLN A 65 11.49 -14.99 -5.76
C GLN A 65 11.72 -16.51 -5.67
N GLN A 66 11.32 -17.15 -4.57
CA GLN A 66 11.45 -18.62 -4.41
C GLN A 66 10.77 -19.45 -5.51
N SER A 67 9.77 -18.86 -6.17
CA SER A 67 8.97 -19.54 -7.20
C SER A 67 9.22 -19.02 -8.62
N ILE A 68 10.10 -18.02 -8.78
CA ILE A 68 10.34 -17.33 -10.05
C ILE A 68 11.83 -17.44 -10.38
N PRO A 69 12.20 -17.97 -11.56
CA PRO A 69 13.60 -18.18 -11.92
C PRO A 69 14.34 -16.88 -12.33
N PHE A 70 13.59 -15.80 -12.56
CA PHE A 70 14.14 -14.49 -12.94
C PHE A 70 14.19 -13.55 -11.74
N GLU A 71 15.09 -12.57 -11.79
CA GLU A 71 15.24 -11.60 -10.71
C GLU A 71 13.99 -10.73 -10.53
N LEU A 72 13.57 -10.58 -9.27
CA LEU A 72 12.53 -9.64 -8.87
C LEU A 72 13.13 -8.44 -8.15
N MET A 73 12.80 -7.26 -8.66
CA MET A 73 13.14 -5.98 -8.05
C MET A 73 11.88 -5.33 -7.47
N ILE A 74 12.06 -4.53 -6.42
CA ILE A 74 11.01 -3.65 -5.91
C ILE A 74 11.09 -2.36 -6.73
N GLU A 75 10.22 -2.24 -7.73
CA GLU A 75 10.17 -1.06 -8.60
C GLU A 75 9.61 0.15 -7.85
N TYR A 76 8.56 -0.06 -7.06
CA TYR A 76 7.96 0.99 -6.25
C TYR A 76 7.24 0.42 -5.03
N ALA A 77 7.20 1.19 -3.95
CA ALA A 77 6.37 0.88 -2.79
C ALA A 77 5.97 2.16 -2.06
N VAL A 78 4.74 2.17 -1.57
CA VAL A 78 4.17 3.28 -0.81
C VAL A 78 3.39 2.78 0.39
N GLU A 79 3.49 3.48 1.51
CA GLU A 79 2.60 3.30 2.65
C GLU A 79 1.29 4.08 2.46
N VAL A 80 0.17 3.39 2.65
CA VAL A 80 -1.18 3.95 2.51
C VAL A 80 -2.06 3.49 3.67
N ASN A 81 -3.08 4.29 4.01
CA ASN A 81 -4.03 3.95 5.08
C ASN A 81 -5.04 2.86 4.68
N ASP A 82 -5.27 2.69 3.39
CA ASP A 82 -6.17 1.67 2.83
C ASP A 82 -5.46 0.86 1.75
N ALA A 83 -4.51 0.02 2.16
CA ALA A 83 -3.72 -0.77 1.23
C ALA A 83 -4.55 -1.73 0.40
N TYR A 84 -5.68 -2.20 0.94
CA TYR A 84 -6.60 -3.06 0.22
C TYR A 84 -7.40 -2.30 -0.83
N GLY A 85 -7.95 -1.14 -0.48
CA GLY A 85 -8.70 -0.30 -1.42
C GLY A 85 -7.84 0.19 -2.57
N VAL A 86 -6.62 0.67 -2.27
CA VAL A 86 -5.68 1.16 -3.28
C VAL A 86 -5.27 0.06 -4.25
N GLU A 87 -4.82 -1.10 -3.74
CA GLU A 87 -4.42 -2.22 -4.61
C GLU A 87 -5.59 -2.73 -5.46
N TYR A 88 -6.79 -2.85 -4.89
CA TYR A 88 -7.97 -3.25 -5.63
C TYR A 88 -8.32 -2.26 -6.75
N MET A 89 -8.32 -0.95 -6.45
CA MET A 89 -8.63 0.08 -7.44
C MET A 89 -7.64 0.04 -8.61
N ILE A 90 -6.34 -0.13 -8.32
CA ILE A 90 -5.31 -0.25 -9.35
C ILE A 90 -5.52 -1.53 -10.19
N HIS A 91 -5.80 -2.67 -9.55
CA HIS A 91 -6.09 -3.92 -10.28
C HIS A 91 -7.28 -3.76 -11.22
N GLN A 92 -8.34 -3.06 -10.79
CA GLN A 92 -9.50 -2.80 -11.64
C GLN A 92 -9.17 -1.86 -12.80
N ARG A 93 -8.38 -0.80 -12.55
CA ARG A 93 -7.97 0.17 -13.58
C ARG A 93 -7.14 -0.49 -14.68
N TYR A 94 -6.30 -1.46 -14.32
CA TYR A 94 -5.39 -2.15 -15.24
C TYR A 94 -5.82 -3.60 -15.54
N ALA A 95 -7.10 -3.95 -15.32
CA ALA A 95 -7.60 -5.30 -15.52
C ALA A 95 -7.42 -5.81 -16.97
N SER A 96 -7.51 -4.93 -17.96
CA SER A 96 -7.28 -5.28 -19.37
C SER A 96 -5.83 -5.66 -19.69
N LYS A 97 -4.88 -5.30 -18.81
CA LYS A 97 -3.45 -5.59 -18.93
C LYS A 97 -3.01 -6.75 -18.01
N GLN A 98 -3.96 -7.37 -17.31
CA GLN A 98 -3.71 -8.51 -16.42
C GLN A 98 -3.39 -9.76 -17.24
N ILE A 99 -2.25 -10.39 -16.95
CA ILE A 99 -1.82 -11.64 -17.60
C ILE A 99 -2.30 -12.83 -16.80
N ARG A 100 -1.95 -12.86 -15.50
CA ARG A 100 -2.27 -13.99 -14.62
C ARG A 100 -2.20 -13.59 -13.15
N GLY A 101 -3.31 -13.77 -12.44
CA GLY A 101 -3.38 -13.43 -11.02
C GLY A 101 -3.04 -11.96 -10.83
N GLU A 102 -2.04 -11.64 -10.03
CA GLU A 102 -1.66 -10.25 -9.73
C GLU A 102 -0.52 -9.74 -10.64
N TRP A 103 -0.30 -10.38 -11.80
CA TRP A 103 0.72 -10.01 -12.78
C TRP A 103 0.11 -9.30 -13.99
N PHE A 104 0.76 -8.22 -14.41
CA PHE A 104 0.33 -7.31 -15.46
C PHE A 104 1.44 -7.08 -16.48
N MET A 105 1.06 -6.86 -17.74
CA MET A 105 1.96 -6.37 -18.78
C MET A 105 1.84 -4.85 -18.85
N LEU A 106 2.85 -4.13 -18.37
CA LEU A 106 2.80 -2.66 -18.25
C LEU A 106 3.89 -2.02 -19.10
N ASP A 107 3.59 -0.85 -19.62
CA ASP A 107 4.58 0.05 -20.24
C ASP A 107 5.00 1.16 -19.27
N ASP A 108 5.99 1.97 -19.66
CA ASP A 108 6.51 3.04 -18.81
C ASP A 108 5.44 4.09 -18.45
N LYS A 109 4.48 4.35 -19.36
CA LYS A 109 3.40 5.31 -19.09
C LYS A 109 2.42 4.77 -18.05
N ASP A 110 2.13 3.47 -18.12
CA ASP A 110 1.33 2.82 -17.09
C ASP A 110 2.00 2.89 -15.73
N LEU A 111 3.31 2.63 -15.66
CA LEU A 111 4.06 2.64 -14.41
C LEU A 111 4.02 4.01 -13.74
N GLU A 112 4.28 5.08 -14.50
CA GLU A 112 4.23 6.43 -13.95
C GLU A 112 2.82 6.80 -13.49
N ALA A 113 1.78 6.47 -14.27
CA ALA A 113 0.39 6.69 -13.86
C ALA A 113 0.00 5.90 -12.59
N ILE A 114 0.48 4.65 -12.46
CA ILE A 114 0.24 3.85 -11.25
C ILE A 114 0.97 4.45 -10.04
N LYS A 115 2.21 4.90 -10.22
CA LYS A 115 2.99 5.56 -9.16
C LYS A 115 2.28 6.83 -8.69
N GLU A 116 1.75 7.64 -9.61
CA GLU A 116 0.94 8.82 -9.30
C GLU A 116 -0.33 8.48 -8.52
N ASP A 117 -1.12 7.51 -9.00
CA ASP A 117 -2.32 7.01 -8.31
C ASP A 117 -2.00 6.58 -6.87
N MET A 118 -0.94 5.80 -6.70
CA MET A 118 -0.44 5.33 -5.41
C MET A 118 -0.06 6.49 -4.47
N VAL A 119 0.51 7.57 -5.01
CA VAL A 119 0.90 8.77 -4.24
C VAL A 119 -0.30 9.61 -3.85
N SER A 120 -1.25 9.83 -4.75
CA SER A 120 -2.46 10.61 -4.48
C SER A 120 -3.32 10.01 -3.37
N MET A 121 -3.16 8.72 -3.09
CA MET A 121 -3.87 7.98 -2.03
C MET A 121 -3.02 7.73 -0.77
N LYS A 122 -1.84 8.37 -0.66
CA LYS A 122 -1.03 8.35 0.57
C LYS A 122 -1.82 8.90 1.76
N ALA A 123 -1.52 8.35 2.93
CA ALA A 123 -1.95 8.92 4.20
C ALA A 123 -1.41 10.37 4.34
N PRO A 124 -2.21 11.35 4.81
CA PRO A 124 -1.60 12.53 5.40
C PRO A 124 -0.76 12.05 6.59
N ARG A 125 0.54 12.37 6.60
CA ARG A 125 1.35 12.18 7.80
C ARG A 125 0.69 12.98 8.92
N LYS A 126 -0.02 12.34 9.84
CA LYS A 126 -0.25 12.98 11.14
C LYS A 126 1.10 13.04 11.83
N SER A 127 1.56 14.27 11.97
CA SER A 127 2.65 14.72 12.84
C SER A 127 2.61 13.99 14.17
N SER A 128 3.64 13.20 14.45
CA SER A 128 3.92 12.67 15.78
C SER A 128 4.57 13.73 16.69
N ILE A 129 4.17 15.00 16.58
CA ILE A 129 4.48 16.05 17.54
C ILE A 129 3.25 16.97 17.65
N GLU A 130 2.35 16.65 18.57
CA GLU A 130 1.57 17.66 19.29
C GLU A 130 1.77 17.36 20.78
N ALA A 131 1.82 18.42 21.61
CA ALA A 131 1.69 18.38 23.07
C ALA A 131 2.93 17.99 23.92
N LEU A 132 3.80 18.97 24.15
CA LEU A 132 4.17 19.36 25.52
C LEU A 132 3.97 20.87 25.68
N GLY A 133 2.88 21.24 26.36
CA GLY A 133 2.80 22.45 27.19
C GLY A 133 2.46 23.77 26.51
N GLU A 134 1.17 24.08 26.45
CA GLU A 134 0.68 25.46 26.38
C GLU A 134 0.56 26.00 27.82
N VAL A 135 1.34 27.02 28.20
CA VAL A 135 1.01 27.94 29.32
C VAL A 135 1.76 29.28 29.22
N VAL A 136 0.94 30.32 29.06
CA VAL A 136 1.03 31.73 29.52
C VAL A 136 2.06 32.74 28.98
N SER A 137 1.44 33.87 28.65
CA SER A 137 1.92 35.23 28.38
C SER A 137 2.80 35.84 29.48
N ALA A 138 3.53 36.88 29.06
CA ALA A 138 4.13 37.99 29.82
C ALA A 138 5.61 37.85 30.20
N GLY A 139 6.37 38.87 29.80
CA GLY A 139 7.82 38.92 29.87
C GLY A 139 8.38 39.22 31.26
N SER A 140 9.70 39.13 31.33
CA SER A 140 10.53 39.98 32.18
C SER A 140 11.94 40.06 31.60
N ALA A 141 12.49 41.27 31.64
CA ALA A 141 13.73 41.70 31.00
C ALA A 141 14.98 41.01 31.56
N TYR A 142 15.95 40.75 30.68
CA TYR A 142 17.33 40.44 31.07
C TYR A 142 18.10 41.74 31.26
N ILE A 143 18.61 41.98 32.47
CA ILE A 143 19.58 43.04 32.78
C ILE A 143 20.95 42.36 32.94
N PRO A 144 21.99 42.76 32.18
CA PRO A 144 23.32 42.18 32.34
C PRO A 144 23.97 42.65 33.67
N PRO A 145 24.78 41.80 34.31
CA PRO A 145 25.50 42.20 35.52
C PRO A 145 26.61 43.20 35.20
N THR A 146 26.66 44.29 35.96
CA THR A 146 27.82 45.17 36.09
C THR A 146 28.53 44.84 37.40
N ASP A 147 29.75 44.32 37.28
CA ASP A 147 30.94 44.72 38.05
C ASP A 147 32.18 44.20 37.30
#